data_AF-A0A9P7FSU8-F1
#
_entry.id   AF-A0A9P7FSU8-F1
#
_cell.length_a   1.000
_cell.length_b   1.000
_cell.length_c   1.000
_cell.angle_alpha   90.00
_cell.angle_beta   90.00
_cell.angle_gamma   90.00
#
_symmetry.space_group_name_H-M   'P 1'
#
loop_
_entity.id
_entity.type
_entity.pdbx_description
1 polymer ?
#
loop_
_entity_poly.entity_id
_entity_poly.type
_entity_poly.pdbx_seq_one_letter_code
_entity_poly.pdbx_strand_id
1 'polypeptide(L)'
;MKHAKIRHLASFDAAYAFDVMMKLYGKLWMVGDVERFQEVFVDCVEFKILSSGHYHAYKKGRVLHRDLSENNLTFKEDDELEGGVKGILNDSDMASKIDQQVKSSTARHRTGTLPFIARDLLVDGNPPPHHYRHDLESFFYILVWAALRYDFKSGARLPIPNGIQEWQSTMERANNAKNTMITSAATFKLIISHVQPQSRDKLVPWIISVRLLFLEASYAEARGLDECDEKTLGGWITFEKFMEALGREPRPPEPLHVASATS
;
A
#
# COMPACT_ATOMS: atom_id res chain seq x y z
N MET A 1 -6.09 -0.79 -46.45
CA MET A 1 -5.44 -2.02 -45.92
C MET A 1 -4.12 -1.81 -45.16
N LYS A 2 -3.35 -0.73 -45.34
CA LYS A 2 -2.07 -0.51 -44.60
C LYS A 2 -2.21 -0.06 -43.13
N HIS A 3 -3.33 0.55 -42.74
CA HIS A 3 -3.53 1.07 -41.36
C HIS A 3 -3.90 0.01 -40.32
N ALA A 4 -4.43 -1.15 -40.73
CA ALA A 4 -4.79 -2.23 -39.80
C ALA A 4 -3.56 -3.05 -39.34
N LYS A 5 -2.53 -3.18 -40.18
CA LYS A 5 -1.28 -3.90 -39.85
C LYS A 5 -0.39 -3.16 -38.84
N ILE A 6 -0.39 -1.83 -38.86
CA ILE A 6 0.44 -1.00 -37.96
C ILE A 6 -0.11 -1.02 -36.53
N ARG A 7 -1.44 -0.98 -36.35
CA ARG A 7 -2.07 -1.12 -35.02
C ARG A 7 -1.82 -2.49 -34.39
N HIS A 8 -1.72 -3.53 -35.20
CA HIS A 8 -1.50 -4.91 -34.75
C HIS A 8 -0.04 -5.21 -34.35
N LEU A 9 0.92 -4.48 -34.92
CA LEU A 9 2.35 -4.55 -34.55
C LEU A 9 2.64 -3.73 -33.28
N ALA A 10 2.09 -2.53 -33.16
CA ALA A 10 2.23 -1.70 -31.96
C ALA A 10 1.58 -2.33 -30.71
N SER A 11 0.46 -3.05 -30.87
CA SER A 11 -0.16 -3.80 -29.76
C SER A 11 0.63 -5.04 -29.35
N PHE A 12 1.40 -5.63 -30.29
CA PHE A 12 2.22 -6.82 -30.03
C PHE A 12 3.50 -6.45 -29.26
N ASP A 13 4.14 -5.34 -29.62
CA ASP A 13 5.29 -4.79 -28.87
C ASP A 13 4.90 -4.35 -27.46
N ALA A 14 3.74 -3.70 -27.28
CA ALA A 14 3.27 -3.30 -25.95
C ALA A 14 2.92 -4.50 -25.06
N ALA A 15 2.30 -5.55 -25.62
CA ALA A 15 1.98 -6.77 -24.88
C ALA A 15 3.23 -7.58 -24.52
N TYR A 16 4.22 -7.63 -25.42
CA TYR A 16 5.50 -8.27 -25.16
C TYR A 16 6.34 -7.50 -24.14
N ALA A 17 6.44 -6.17 -24.28
CA ALA A 17 7.08 -5.32 -23.28
C ALA A 17 6.39 -5.42 -21.91
N PHE A 18 5.05 -5.50 -21.88
CA PHE A 18 4.28 -5.75 -20.67
C PHE A 18 4.59 -7.12 -20.06
N ASP A 19 4.66 -8.20 -20.85
CA ASP A 19 5.02 -9.55 -20.37
C ASP A 19 6.46 -9.62 -19.84
N VAL A 20 7.42 -8.98 -20.52
CA VAL A 20 8.81 -8.87 -20.06
C VAL A 20 8.90 -8.05 -18.78
N MET A 21 8.21 -6.92 -18.71
CA MET A 21 8.17 -6.07 -17.53
C MET A 21 7.51 -6.81 -16.34
N MET A 22 6.43 -7.55 -16.57
CA MET A 22 5.78 -8.38 -15.54
C MET A 22 6.63 -9.57 -15.08
N LYS A 23 7.59 -10.02 -15.88
CA LYS A 23 8.61 -11.01 -15.44
C LYS A 23 9.73 -10.40 -14.61
N LEU A 24 9.97 -9.10 -14.76
CA LEU A 24 10.99 -8.37 -14.00
C LEU A 24 10.48 -7.90 -12.64
N TYR A 25 9.16 -7.73 -12.47
CA TYR A 25 8.55 -7.30 -11.22
C TYR A 25 7.84 -8.44 -10.49
N GLY A 26 8.37 -8.81 -9.33
CA GLY A 26 7.78 -9.81 -8.45
C GLY A 26 6.65 -9.25 -7.57
N LYS A 27 5.73 -10.12 -7.16
CA LYS A 27 4.67 -9.80 -6.19
C LYS A 27 5.23 -9.82 -4.77
N LEU A 28 4.67 -9.03 -3.86
CA LEU A 28 5.17 -8.91 -2.47
C LEU A 28 5.36 -10.26 -1.75
N TRP A 29 4.44 -11.20 -1.95
CA TRP A 29 4.53 -12.53 -1.30
C TRP A 29 5.63 -13.43 -1.88
N MET A 30 6.29 -13.02 -2.98
CA MET A 30 7.37 -13.77 -3.65
C MET A 30 8.76 -13.22 -3.35
N VAL A 31 8.88 -12.20 -2.49
CA VAL A 31 10.14 -11.47 -2.24
C VAL A 31 11.22 -12.32 -1.53
N GLY A 32 10.85 -13.48 -1.00
CA GLY A 32 11.75 -14.50 -0.47
C GLY A 32 11.76 -14.54 1.06
N ASP A 33 12.00 -13.40 1.71
CA ASP A 33 12.01 -13.29 3.16
C ASP A 33 11.39 -11.98 3.67
N VAL A 34 11.26 -11.88 4.99
CA VAL A 34 10.57 -10.78 5.65
C VAL A 34 11.41 -9.51 5.68
N GLU A 35 12.73 -9.60 5.70
CA GLU A 35 13.65 -8.48 5.63
C GLU A 35 13.58 -7.79 4.27
N ARG A 36 13.65 -8.56 3.19
CA ARG A 36 13.48 -8.04 1.82
C ARG A 36 12.09 -7.47 1.64
N PHE A 37 11.06 -8.08 2.24
CA PHE A 37 9.72 -7.48 2.29
C PHE A 37 9.73 -6.10 2.99
N GLN A 38 10.41 -5.96 4.13
CA GLN A 38 10.49 -4.69 4.86
C GLN A 38 11.14 -3.59 4.01
N GLU A 39 12.21 -3.90 3.29
CA GLU A 39 12.86 -2.97 2.36
C GLU A 39 11.91 -2.55 1.23
N VAL A 40 11.28 -3.54 0.56
CA VAL A 40 10.32 -3.29 -0.52
C VAL A 40 9.13 -2.46 -0.04
N PHE A 41 8.62 -2.74 1.15
CA PHE A 41 7.49 -2.00 1.73
C PHE A 41 7.86 -0.54 2.00
N VAL A 42 9.03 -0.31 2.61
CA VAL A 42 9.55 1.04 2.87
C VAL A 42 9.79 1.81 1.57
N ASP A 43 10.40 1.18 0.57
CA ASP A 43 10.55 1.73 -0.77
C ASP A 43 9.22 2.19 -1.36
N CYS A 44 8.16 1.40 -1.24
CA CYS A 44 6.85 1.76 -1.77
C CYS A 44 6.21 2.94 -1.02
N VAL A 45 6.37 3.01 0.30
CA VAL A 45 5.88 4.12 1.13
C VAL A 45 6.63 5.42 0.76
N GLU A 46 7.95 5.34 0.55
CA GLU A 46 8.79 6.48 0.20
C GLU A 46 8.69 6.90 -1.27
N PHE A 47 8.59 5.97 -2.22
CA PHE A 47 8.49 6.25 -3.67
C PHE A 47 7.33 7.17 -4.00
N LYS A 48 6.23 7.04 -3.24
CA LYS A 48 5.08 7.94 -3.31
C LYS A 48 5.44 9.42 -3.07
N ILE A 49 6.48 9.67 -2.28
CA ILE A 49 7.01 11.00 -2.03
C ILE A 49 8.03 11.38 -3.12
N LEU A 50 8.91 10.47 -3.56
CA LEU A 50 9.97 10.80 -4.52
C LEU A 50 9.44 11.07 -5.95
N SER A 51 8.50 10.26 -6.43
CA SER A 51 7.82 10.48 -7.72
C SER A 51 6.97 11.76 -7.76
N SER A 52 6.79 12.43 -6.62
CA SER A 52 6.09 13.73 -6.53
C SER A 52 6.97 14.94 -6.87
N GLY A 53 8.29 14.76 -7.08
CA GLY A 53 9.22 15.82 -7.51
C GLY A 53 9.26 17.05 -6.59
N HIS A 54 8.68 17.00 -5.39
CA HIS A 54 8.55 18.16 -4.54
C HIS A 54 8.33 17.76 -3.07
N TYR A 55 9.43 17.70 -2.33
CA TYR A 55 9.42 17.98 -0.88
C TYR A 55 8.64 19.29 -0.55
N HIS A 56 8.51 20.21 -1.52
CA HIS A 56 7.71 21.44 -1.43
C HIS A 56 6.21 21.32 -1.78
N ALA A 57 5.74 20.23 -2.40
CA ALA A 57 4.33 20.02 -2.80
C ALA A 57 3.57 19.12 -1.82
N TYR A 58 4.28 18.47 -0.90
CA TYR A 58 3.70 17.86 0.30
C TYR A 58 2.83 18.86 1.07
N LYS A 59 3.24 20.15 1.15
CA LYS A 59 2.41 21.25 1.68
C LYS A 59 1.16 21.60 0.85
N LYS A 60 0.98 21.04 -0.36
CA LYS A 60 -0.12 21.35 -1.29
C LYS A 60 -0.97 20.14 -1.72
N GLY A 61 -0.74 18.94 -1.20
CA GLY A 61 -1.67 17.80 -1.27
C GLY A 61 -2.02 17.29 -2.69
N ARG A 62 -1.03 17.16 -3.59
CA ARG A 62 -1.31 16.94 -5.03
C ARG A 62 -1.12 15.54 -5.61
N VAL A 63 -0.74 14.52 -4.85
CA VAL A 63 -0.71 13.14 -5.41
C VAL A 63 -1.27 12.14 -4.39
N LEU A 64 -2.47 11.65 -4.70
CA LEU A 64 -3.18 10.63 -3.93
C LEU A 64 -3.26 9.38 -4.83
N HIS A 65 -2.92 8.21 -4.30
CA HIS A 65 -2.99 6.98 -5.10
C HIS A 65 -4.43 6.48 -5.20
N ARG A 66 -5.22 6.65 -4.13
CA ARG A 66 -6.68 6.40 -4.08
C ARG A 66 -7.11 4.94 -4.19
N ASP A 67 -6.30 4.08 -4.78
CA ASP A 67 -6.56 2.65 -4.94
C ASP A 67 -5.32 1.81 -4.63
N LEU A 68 -4.82 1.90 -3.40
CA LEU A 68 -3.69 1.06 -2.95
C LEU A 68 -4.18 -0.35 -2.62
N SER A 69 -3.46 -1.35 -3.10
CA SER A 69 -3.67 -2.76 -2.80
C SER A 69 -2.34 -3.51 -2.83
N GLU A 70 -2.33 -4.76 -2.35
CA GLU A 70 -1.16 -5.64 -2.48
C GLU A 70 -0.68 -5.84 -3.92
N ASN A 71 -1.53 -5.59 -4.93
CA ASN A 71 -1.17 -5.73 -6.33
C ASN A 71 -0.44 -4.51 -6.90
N ASN A 72 -0.56 -3.36 -6.25
CA ASN A 72 0.12 -2.12 -6.66
C ASN A 72 1.58 -2.13 -6.21
N LEU A 73 1.89 -2.81 -5.11
CA LEU A 73 3.24 -2.92 -4.59
C LEU A 73 3.91 -4.15 -5.23
N THR A 74 5.05 -3.91 -5.85
CA THR A 74 5.88 -4.94 -6.48
C THR A 74 7.34 -4.73 -6.11
N PHE A 75 8.20 -5.67 -6.44
CA PHE A 75 9.64 -5.52 -6.28
C PHE A 75 10.37 -5.90 -7.56
N LYS A 76 11.57 -5.37 -7.75
CA LYS A 76 12.54 -5.90 -8.71
C LYS A 76 13.81 -6.32 -7.95
N GLU A 77 14.52 -7.31 -8.49
CA GLU A 77 15.88 -7.61 -8.05
C GLU A 77 16.80 -6.46 -8.46
N ASP A 78 17.70 -6.07 -7.56
CA ASP A 78 18.65 -4.97 -7.74
C ASP A 78 19.91 -5.26 -6.92
N ASP A 79 20.85 -5.98 -7.52
CA ASP A 79 22.09 -6.45 -6.86
C ASP A 79 23.01 -5.31 -6.39
N GLU A 80 22.77 -4.07 -6.85
CA GLU A 80 23.53 -2.89 -6.44
C GLU A 80 23.04 -2.32 -5.09
N LEU A 81 21.85 -2.71 -4.63
CA LEU A 81 21.27 -2.24 -3.36
C LEU A 81 21.61 -3.17 -2.21
N GLU A 82 21.78 -2.59 -1.02
CA GLU A 82 21.79 -3.36 0.22
C GLU A 82 20.44 -4.07 0.39
N GLY A 83 20.46 -5.39 0.50
CA GLY A 83 19.25 -6.24 0.51
C GLY A 83 18.84 -6.79 -0.87
N GLY A 84 19.44 -6.30 -1.96
CA GLY A 84 19.29 -6.87 -3.31
C GLY A 84 17.92 -6.65 -3.98
N VAL A 85 17.07 -5.77 -3.44
CA VAL A 85 15.72 -5.52 -3.95
C VAL A 85 15.36 -4.05 -3.94
N LYS A 86 14.54 -3.63 -4.90
CA LYS A 86 13.88 -2.32 -4.91
C LYS A 86 12.36 -2.50 -4.93
N GLY A 87 11.66 -1.85 -4.02
CA GLY A 87 10.20 -1.76 -4.04
C GLY A 87 9.71 -0.73 -5.06
N ILE A 88 8.63 -1.09 -5.77
CA ILE A 88 8.07 -0.32 -6.86
C ILE A 88 6.56 -0.22 -6.66
N LEU A 89 6.06 1.01 -6.58
CA LEU A 89 4.64 1.30 -6.51
C LEU A 89 4.10 1.57 -7.92
N ASN A 90 3.32 0.63 -8.45
CA ASN A 90 2.72 0.72 -9.77
C ASN A 90 1.50 1.62 -9.78
N ASP A 91 1.40 2.44 -10.83
CA ASP A 91 0.26 3.32 -11.08
C ASP A 91 -1.04 2.53 -11.32
N SER A 92 -2.18 3.07 -10.90
CA SER A 92 -3.49 2.38 -10.85
C SER A 92 -3.94 1.81 -12.22
N ASP A 93 -3.54 2.44 -13.33
CA ASP A 93 -3.86 1.96 -14.69
C ASP A 93 -3.09 0.70 -15.11
N MET A 94 -1.93 0.44 -14.49
CA MET A 94 -1.11 -0.74 -14.77
C MET A 94 -1.57 -1.94 -13.94
N ALA A 95 -1.95 -1.72 -12.68
CA ALA A 95 -2.42 -2.78 -11.78
C ALA A 95 -3.75 -3.41 -12.23
N SER A 96 -4.66 -2.61 -12.79
CA SER A 96 -5.97 -3.09 -13.29
C SER A 96 -5.87 -4.02 -14.50
N LYS A 97 -4.81 -3.93 -15.31
CA LYS A 97 -4.55 -4.85 -16.43
C LYS A 97 -4.05 -6.23 -15.97
N ILE A 98 -3.43 -6.29 -14.78
CA ILE A 98 -2.95 -7.53 -14.15
C ILE A 98 -4.15 -8.39 -13.72
N ASP A 99 -5.25 -7.76 -13.29
CA ASP A 99 -6.42 -8.45 -12.74
C ASP A 99 -7.41 -8.93 -13.82
N GLN A 100 -7.39 -8.35 -15.03
CA GLN A 100 -8.29 -8.75 -16.12
C GLN A 100 -8.06 -10.17 -16.65
N GLN A 101 -6.93 -10.82 -16.32
CA GLN A 101 -6.73 -12.24 -16.59
C GLN A 101 -7.37 -13.15 -15.51
N VAL A 102 -7.81 -12.61 -14.38
CA VAL A 102 -8.41 -13.36 -13.26
C VAL A 102 -9.80 -12.79 -12.93
N LYS A 103 -10.75 -13.04 -13.86
CA LYS A 103 -12.22 -12.92 -13.73
C LYS A 103 -12.87 -11.54 -13.89
N SER A 104 -13.98 -11.61 -14.62
CA SER A 104 -15.01 -10.60 -14.81
C SER A 104 -16.00 -10.55 -13.64
N SER A 105 -16.37 -9.35 -13.20
CA SER A 105 -17.76 -8.88 -13.13
C SER A 105 -17.86 -7.47 -12.52
N THR A 106 -18.26 -6.54 -13.38
CA THR A 106 -19.16 -5.40 -13.13
C THR A 106 -19.28 -4.81 -11.71
N ALA A 107 -18.72 -3.61 -11.49
CA ALA A 107 -19.49 -2.41 -11.17
C ALA A 107 -18.61 -1.15 -11.29
N ARG A 108 -19.15 -0.15 -11.99
CA ARG A 108 -18.53 1.11 -12.42
C ARG A 108 -18.21 2.04 -11.22
N HIS A 109 -16.98 2.58 -11.20
CA HIS A 109 -16.54 3.85 -10.58
C HIS A 109 -16.56 3.99 -9.04
N ARG A 110 -16.08 2.99 -8.29
CA ARG A 110 -15.62 3.16 -6.88
C ARG A 110 -14.38 2.30 -6.62
N THR A 111 -13.29 2.61 -7.34
CA THR A 111 -12.04 1.84 -7.38
C THR A 111 -11.30 1.87 -6.04
N GLY A 112 -11.43 0.77 -5.30
CA GLY A 112 -10.74 0.47 -4.05
C GLY A 112 -10.92 -1.01 -3.75
N THR A 113 -9.84 -1.77 -3.56
CA THR A 113 -9.94 -3.15 -3.05
C THR A 113 -10.33 -3.08 -1.58
N LEU A 114 -11.60 -3.43 -1.23
CA LEU A 114 -12.23 -3.24 0.09
C LEU A 114 -11.32 -3.46 1.33
N PRO A 115 -10.49 -4.53 1.37
CA PRO A 115 -9.53 -4.75 2.46
C PRO A 115 -8.57 -3.60 2.75
N PHE A 116 -8.24 -2.79 1.76
CA PHE A 116 -7.19 -1.78 1.85
C PHE A 116 -7.73 -0.36 1.89
N ILE A 117 -9.03 -0.15 1.71
CA ILE A 117 -9.65 1.18 1.83
C ILE A 117 -9.57 1.69 3.28
N ALA A 118 -9.18 2.95 3.46
CA ALA A 118 -9.18 3.65 4.75
C ALA A 118 -10.56 3.65 5.43
N ARG A 119 -10.63 3.68 6.77
CA ARG A 119 -11.91 3.58 7.50
C ARG A 119 -12.88 4.68 7.08
N ASP A 120 -12.41 5.92 7.02
CA ASP A 120 -13.25 7.09 6.72
C ASP A 120 -13.84 7.06 5.30
N LEU A 121 -13.24 6.27 4.40
CA LEU A 121 -13.71 6.11 3.02
C LEU A 121 -14.68 4.92 2.87
N LEU A 122 -14.84 4.07 3.89
CA LEU A 122 -15.77 2.95 3.92
C LEU A 122 -17.16 3.39 4.42
N VAL A 123 -17.78 4.33 3.71
CA VAL A 123 -19.12 4.84 4.01
C VAL A 123 -20.03 4.75 2.79
N ASP A 124 -21.31 4.52 3.03
CA ASP A 124 -22.32 4.60 1.97
C ASP A 124 -22.57 6.06 1.58
N GLY A 125 -22.76 6.31 0.28
CA GLY A 125 -23.08 7.63 -0.24
C GLY A 125 -21.85 8.43 -0.65
N ASN A 126 -21.58 9.55 0.03
CA ASN A 126 -20.56 10.53 -0.34
C ASN A 126 -19.40 10.51 0.67
N PRO A 127 -18.30 9.78 0.39
CA PRO A 127 -17.15 9.74 1.28
C PRO A 127 -16.44 11.11 1.36
N PRO A 128 -15.70 11.37 2.44
CA PRO A 128 -14.89 12.58 2.55
C PRO A 128 -13.82 12.64 1.45
N PRO A 129 -13.24 13.81 1.17
CA PRO A 129 -12.12 13.93 0.26
C PRO A 129 -10.98 12.99 0.63
N HIS A 130 -10.42 12.31 -0.36
CA HIS A 130 -9.27 11.45 -0.12
C HIS A 130 -8.05 12.31 0.27
N HIS A 131 -7.31 11.90 1.29
CA HIS A 131 -6.12 12.57 1.79
C HIS A 131 -4.95 11.58 1.90
N TYR A 132 -3.73 12.10 2.00
CA TYR A 132 -2.54 11.27 2.09
C TYR A 132 -2.56 10.33 3.31
N ARG A 133 -3.15 10.75 4.43
CA ARG A 133 -3.38 9.88 5.60
C ARG A 133 -4.18 8.61 5.28
N HIS A 134 -5.12 8.67 4.34
CA HIS A 134 -5.88 7.50 3.91
C HIS A 134 -4.99 6.51 3.17
N ASP A 135 -4.03 7.02 2.39
CA ASP A 135 -3.07 6.16 1.72
C ASP A 135 -2.10 5.50 2.72
N LEU A 136 -1.67 6.22 3.76
CA LEU A 136 -0.90 5.63 4.87
C LEU A 136 -1.70 4.54 5.60
N GLU A 137 -3.00 4.77 5.81
CA GLU A 137 -3.88 3.75 6.40
C GLU A 137 -4.02 2.52 5.48
N SER A 138 -4.09 2.71 4.16
CA SER A 138 -4.04 1.61 3.19
C SER A 138 -2.72 0.82 3.28
N PHE A 139 -1.57 1.49 3.38
CA PHE A 139 -0.29 0.81 3.62
C PHE A 139 -0.30 -0.01 4.90
N PHE A 140 -0.87 0.52 5.99
CA PHE A 140 -1.03 -0.23 7.24
C PHE A 140 -1.88 -1.50 7.04
N TYR A 141 -2.98 -1.42 6.30
CA TYR A 141 -3.78 -2.61 5.98
C TYR A 141 -3.05 -3.62 5.09
N ILE A 142 -2.22 -3.17 4.15
CA ILE A 142 -1.35 -4.05 3.35
C ILE A 142 -0.31 -4.73 4.24
N LEU A 143 0.30 -4.02 5.20
CA LEU A 143 1.25 -4.59 6.16
C LEU A 143 0.60 -5.70 6.99
N VAL A 144 -0.59 -5.45 7.55
CA VAL A 144 -1.34 -6.46 8.31
C VAL A 144 -1.71 -7.64 7.42
N TRP A 145 -2.15 -7.39 6.19
CA TRP A 145 -2.49 -8.43 5.23
C TRP A 145 -1.29 -9.32 4.88
N ALA A 146 -0.13 -8.72 4.63
CA ALA A 146 1.11 -9.41 4.37
C ALA A 146 1.52 -10.31 5.54
N ALA A 147 1.52 -9.77 6.77
CA ALA A 147 1.92 -10.53 7.96
C ALA A 147 1.01 -11.74 8.24
N LEU A 148 -0.26 -11.65 7.85
CA LEU A 148 -1.25 -12.73 8.07
C LEU A 148 -1.27 -13.75 6.93
N ARG A 149 -0.91 -13.35 5.70
CA ARG A 149 -1.16 -14.17 4.51
C ARG A 149 0.07 -14.57 3.73
N TYR A 150 1.20 -13.89 3.87
CA TYR A 150 2.35 -14.17 3.00
C TYR A 150 3.25 -15.20 3.62
N ASP A 151 3.35 -16.34 2.96
CA ASP A 151 4.43 -17.29 3.19
C ASP A 151 5.57 -16.95 2.25
N PHE A 152 6.47 -16.08 2.71
CA PHE A 152 7.61 -15.61 1.94
C PHE A 152 8.53 -16.75 1.49
N LYS A 153 8.64 -17.81 2.31
CA LYS A 153 9.48 -18.96 2.01
C LYS A 153 8.97 -19.76 0.81
N SER A 154 7.66 -19.97 0.72
CA SER A 154 7.06 -20.69 -0.42
C SER A 154 6.68 -19.76 -1.57
N GLY A 155 6.76 -18.44 -1.39
CA GLY A 155 6.36 -17.49 -2.41
C GLY A 155 4.84 -17.48 -2.63
N ALA A 156 4.04 -17.73 -1.60
CA ALA A 156 2.60 -17.96 -1.73
C ALA A 156 1.72 -17.12 -0.79
N ARG A 157 0.44 -16.99 -1.16
CA ARG A 157 -0.60 -16.41 -0.30
C ARG A 157 -1.42 -17.51 0.37
N LEU A 158 -1.39 -17.54 1.70
CA LEU A 158 -2.25 -18.38 2.52
C LEU A 158 -3.72 -17.91 2.45
N PRO A 159 -4.70 -18.76 2.80
CA PRO A 159 -6.10 -18.35 2.92
C PRO A 159 -6.30 -17.18 3.91
N ILE A 160 -7.40 -16.46 3.77
CA ILE A 160 -7.73 -15.33 4.66
C ILE A 160 -8.15 -15.89 6.04
N PRO A 161 -7.47 -15.52 7.14
CA PRO A 161 -7.85 -15.98 8.46
C PRO A 161 -9.14 -15.29 8.93
N ASN A 162 -9.91 -15.98 9.78
CA ASN A 162 -11.20 -15.50 10.29
C ASN A 162 -11.13 -14.08 10.89
N GLY A 163 -10.01 -13.72 11.52
CA GLY A 163 -9.82 -12.41 12.15
C GLY A 163 -9.89 -11.21 11.20
N ILE A 164 -9.76 -11.41 9.88
CA ILE A 164 -9.85 -10.33 8.87
C ILE A 164 -10.81 -10.67 7.72
N GLN A 165 -11.65 -11.70 7.84
CA GLN A 165 -12.62 -12.04 6.79
C GLN A 165 -13.59 -10.89 6.49
N GLU A 166 -14.05 -10.20 7.54
CA GLU A 166 -15.00 -9.08 7.40
C GLU A 166 -14.42 -7.88 6.64
N TRP A 167 -13.10 -7.80 6.43
CA TRP A 167 -12.48 -6.73 5.62
C TRP A 167 -12.84 -6.82 4.12
N GLN A 168 -13.31 -7.98 3.66
CA GLN A 168 -13.76 -8.24 2.28
C GLN A 168 -15.28 -8.29 2.14
N SER A 169 -15.99 -8.01 3.22
CA SER A 169 -17.44 -8.14 3.30
C SER A 169 -18.11 -6.88 2.73
N THR A 170 -19.07 -6.29 3.43
CA THR A 170 -19.63 -4.98 3.07
C THR A 170 -18.75 -3.83 3.56
N MET A 171 -18.93 -2.63 3.03
CA MET A 171 -18.21 -1.42 3.49
C MET A 171 -18.39 -1.20 5.00
N GLU A 172 -19.62 -1.28 5.48
CA GLU A 172 -19.96 -1.16 6.91
C GLU A 172 -19.22 -2.21 7.77
N ARG A 173 -19.26 -3.49 7.37
CA ARG A 173 -18.61 -4.57 8.11
C ARG A 173 -17.09 -4.43 8.09
N ALA A 174 -16.52 -4.06 6.95
CA ALA A 174 -15.09 -3.79 6.82
C ALA A 174 -14.67 -2.61 7.71
N ASN A 175 -15.44 -1.52 7.72
CA ASN A 175 -15.22 -0.36 8.58
C ASN A 175 -15.23 -0.76 10.06
N ASN A 176 -16.29 -1.45 10.49
CA ASN A 176 -16.45 -1.90 11.88
C ASN A 176 -15.33 -2.85 12.33
N ALA A 177 -14.95 -3.80 11.47
CA ALA A 177 -13.87 -4.75 11.75
C ALA A 177 -12.51 -4.03 11.89
N LYS A 178 -12.21 -3.06 11.01
CA LYS A 178 -11.00 -2.24 11.08
C LYS A 178 -10.98 -1.34 12.31
N ASN A 179 -12.10 -0.68 12.62
CA ASN A 179 -12.24 0.13 13.84
C ASN A 179 -12.00 -0.72 15.09
N THR A 180 -12.55 -1.93 15.14
CA THR A 180 -12.33 -2.86 16.24
C THR A 180 -10.88 -3.31 16.31
N MET A 181 -10.20 -3.56 15.19
CA MET A 181 -8.78 -3.91 15.17
C MET A 181 -7.91 -2.78 15.76
N ILE A 182 -8.22 -1.53 15.45
CA ILE A 182 -7.52 -0.36 16.01
C ILE A 182 -7.79 -0.20 17.50
N THR A 183 -9.06 -0.24 17.92
CA THR A 183 -9.48 0.17 19.28
C THR A 183 -9.47 -0.96 20.31
N SER A 184 -9.77 -2.20 19.92
CA SER A 184 -9.88 -3.34 20.85
C SER A 184 -8.56 -4.11 20.95
N ALA A 185 -7.93 -4.07 22.13
CA ALA A 185 -6.74 -4.87 22.42
C ALA A 185 -6.98 -6.38 22.33
N ALA A 186 -8.18 -6.85 22.70
CA ALA A 186 -8.53 -8.27 22.64
C ALA A 186 -8.62 -8.77 21.19
N THR A 187 -9.35 -8.03 20.34
CA THR A 187 -9.48 -8.35 18.91
C THR A 187 -8.13 -8.27 18.21
N PHE A 188 -7.33 -7.26 18.53
CA PHE A 188 -5.98 -7.12 17.98
C PHE A 188 -5.10 -8.33 18.33
N LYS A 189 -5.11 -8.79 19.60
CA LYS A 189 -4.38 -10.00 20.03
C LYS A 189 -4.79 -11.25 19.25
N LEU A 190 -6.08 -11.42 18.98
CA LEU A 190 -6.59 -12.54 18.17
C LEU A 190 -6.08 -12.46 16.73
N ILE A 191 -6.12 -11.28 16.11
CA ILE A 191 -5.62 -11.06 14.75
C ILE A 191 -4.13 -11.39 14.67
N ILE A 192 -3.29 -10.79 15.52
CA ILE A 192 -1.84 -11.04 15.48
C ILE A 192 -1.45 -12.47 15.88
N SER A 193 -2.34 -13.25 16.49
CA SER A 193 -2.08 -14.66 16.78
C SER A 193 -1.99 -15.51 15.51
N HIS A 194 -2.56 -15.03 14.39
CA HIS A 194 -2.47 -15.68 13.08
C HIS A 194 -1.21 -15.30 12.28
N VAL A 195 -0.40 -14.35 12.75
CA VAL A 195 0.86 -14.00 12.07
C VAL A 195 1.81 -15.19 12.10
N GLN A 196 2.39 -15.50 10.95
CA GLN A 196 3.28 -16.65 10.81
C GLN A 196 4.54 -16.50 11.70
N PRO A 197 5.01 -17.58 12.35
CA PRO A 197 6.12 -17.51 13.30
C PRO A 197 7.38 -16.85 12.73
N GLN A 198 7.72 -17.14 11.48
CA GLN A 198 8.92 -16.63 10.80
C GLN A 198 8.88 -15.13 10.46
N SER A 199 7.69 -14.51 10.49
CA SER A 199 7.52 -13.08 10.23
C SER A 199 7.18 -12.30 11.49
N ARG A 200 6.97 -13.00 12.61
CA ARG A 200 6.36 -12.44 13.82
C ARG A 200 7.26 -11.43 14.51
N ASP A 201 8.52 -11.76 14.69
CA ASP A 201 9.54 -10.95 15.37
C ASP A 201 9.79 -9.62 14.65
N LYS A 202 9.64 -9.57 13.33
CA LYS A 202 9.91 -8.38 12.51
C LYS A 202 8.66 -7.57 12.18
N LEU A 203 7.53 -8.21 11.81
CA LEU A 203 6.33 -7.48 11.38
C LEU A 203 5.39 -7.10 12.53
N VAL A 204 5.30 -7.89 13.60
CA VAL A 204 4.40 -7.55 14.72
C VAL A 204 4.80 -6.24 15.40
N PRO A 205 6.09 -5.93 15.65
CA PRO A 205 6.48 -4.63 16.17
C PRO A 205 6.01 -3.47 15.29
N TRP A 206 6.21 -3.54 13.96
CA TRP A 206 5.70 -2.53 13.02
C TRP A 206 4.18 -2.38 13.11
N ILE A 207 3.45 -3.50 13.11
CA ILE A 207 1.99 -3.49 13.20
C ILE A 207 1.52 -2.85 14.52
N ILE A 208 2.18 -3.14 15.65
CA ILE A 208 1.85 -2.56 16.95
C ILE A 208 2.07 -1.04 16.92
N SER A 209 3.24 -0.58 16.49
CA SER A 209 3.58 0.83 16.47
C SER A 209 2.65 1.64 15.57
N VAL A 210 2.39 1.16 14.35
CA VAL A 210 1.48 1.83 13.41
C VAL A 210 0.04 1.78 13.91
N ARG A 211 -0.40 0.67 14.53
CA ARG A 211 -1.73 0.61 15.19
C ARG A 211 -1.86 1.66 16.28
N LEU A 212 -0.85 1.81 17.14
CA LEU A 212 -0.85 2.80 18.22
C LEU A 212 -0.95 4.23 17.66
N LEU A 213 -0.22 4.53 16.59
CA LEU A 213 -0.31 5.82 15.89
C LEU A 213 -1.75 6.14 15.46
N PHE A 214 -2.45 5.20 14.81
CA PHE A 214 -3.85 5.38 14.41
C PHE A 214 -4.83 5.41 15.60
N LEU A 215 -4.54 4.66 16.67
CA LEU A 215 -5.35 4.66 17.89
C LEU A 215 -5.28 6.02 18.59
N GLU A 216 -4.09 6.57 18.74
CA GLU A 216 -3.87 7.89 19.35
C GLU A 216 -4.53 9.01 18.54
N ALA A 217 -4.41 8.97 17.21
CA ALA A 217 -5.11 9.90 16.33
C ALA A 217 -6.63 9.84 16.52
N SER A 218 -7.20 8.63 16.63
CA SER A 218 -8.65 8.44 16.86
C SER A 218 -9.10 9.03 18.22
N TYR A 219 -8.27 8.89 19.26
CA TYR A 219 -8.54 9.50 20.56
C TYR A 219 -8.40 11.02 20.55
N ALA A 220 -7.45 11.56 19.79
CA ALA A 220 -7.26 13.00 19.67
C ALA A 220 -8.45 13.67 18.98
N GLU A 221 -8.95 13.06 17.90
CA GLU A 221 -10.16 13.49 17.20
C GLU A 221 -11.39 13.46 18.12
N ALA A 222 -11.60 12.36 18.84
CA ALA A 222 -12.75 12.21 19.75
C ALA A 222 -12.77 13.21 20.91
N ARG A 223 -11.61 13.78 21.28
CA ARG A 223 -11.50 14.80 22.34
C ARG A 223 -11.84 16.21 21.85
N GLY A 224 -12.10 16.40 20.55
CA GLY A 224 -12.44 17.72 20.00
C GLY A 224 -11.30 18.73 20.19
N LEU A 225 -10.05 18.29 20.08
CA LEU A 225 -8.92 19.22 20.02
C LEU A 225 -9.05 19.99 18.68
N ASP A 226 -9.69 21.16 18.76
CA ASP A 226 -10.27 22.02 17.69
C ASP A 226 -9.34 22.48 16.56
N GLU A 227 -8.09 22.00 16.50
CA GLU A 227 -7.12 22.30 15.45
C GLU A 227 -6.74 21.07 14.61
N CYS A 228 -7.64 20.08 14.54
CA CYS A 228 -7.41 18.85 13.80
C CYS A 228 -7.61 19.09 12.30
N ASP A 229 -6.56 19.38 11.53
CA ASP A 229 -6.70 19.45 10.08
C ASP A 229 -7.09 18.07 9.50
N GLU A 230 -8.13 18.03 8.66
CA GLU A 230 -8.64 16.78 8.07
C GLU A 230 -7.58 16.00 7.27
N LYS A 231 -6.49 16.65 6.85
CA LYS A 231 -5.46 16.04 5.98
C LYS A 231 -4.50 15.15 6.74
N THR A 232 -4.19 15.50 7.99
CA THR A 232 -3.24 14.78 8.85
C THR A 232 -3.81 14.42 10.21
N LEU A 233 -5.11 14.68 10.43
CA LEU A 233 -5.74 14.62 11.75
C LEU A 233 -4.93 15.44 12.75
N GLY A 234 -4.75 16.74 12.52
CA GLY A 234 -4.05 17.65 13.46
C GLY A 234 -2.58 17.30 13.67
N GLY A 235 -1.91 16.85 12.62
CA GLY A 235 -0.52 16.40 12.65
C GLY A 235 -0.29 15.04 13.30
N TRP A 236 -1.33 14.27 13.64
CA TRP A 236 -1.17 12.93 14.21
C TRP A 236 -0.75 11.89 13.19
N ILE A 237 -1.28 11.96 11.96
CA ILE A 237 -0.97 11.05 10.87
C ILE A 237 -0.20 11.79 9.78
N THR A 238 1.12 11.73 9.87
CA THR A 238 2.06 12.25 8.88
C THR A 238 2.96 11.14 8.35
N PHE A 239 3.62 11.37 7.21
CA PHE A 239 4.63 10.45 6.70
C PHE A 239 5.75 10.22 7.72
N GLU A 240 6.24 11.29 8.33
CA GLU A 240 7.37 11.25 9.27
C GLU A 240 7.03 10.37 10.48
N LYS A 241 5.86 10.55 11.07
CA LYS A 241 5.39 9.72 12.20
C LYS A 241 5.13 8.28 11.79
N PHE A 242 4.66 8.05 10.56
CA PHE A 242 4.46 6.71 10.03
C PHE A 242 5.80 5.98 9.86
N MET A 243 6.81 6.66 9.31
CA MET A 243 8.17 6.11 9.17
C MET A 243 8.84 5.88 10.52
N GLU A 244 8.69 6.81 11.46
CA GLU A 244 9.13 6.65 12.85
C GLU A 244 8.47 5.41 13.50
N ALA A 245 7.18 5.19 13.28
CA ALA A 245 6.48 4.00 13.76
C ALA A 245 7.00 2.69 13.15
N LEU A 246 7.53 2.73 11.91
CA LEU A 246 8.25 1.61 11.29
C LEU A 246 9.70 1.48 11.80
N GLY A 247 10.19 2.40 12.64
CA GLY A 247 11.58 2.45 13.07
C GLY A 247 12.54 2.76 11.93
N ARG A 248 12.10 3.54 10.94
CA ARG A 248 12.88 3.91 9.75
C ARG A 248 13.03 5.42 9.67
N GLU A 249 14.24 5.87 9.42
CA GLU A 249 14.48 7.26 9.04
C GLU A 249 14.21 7.42 7.53
N PRO A 250 13.42 8.42 7.11
CA PRO A 250 13.19 8.67 5.69
C PRO A 250 14.50 8.91 4.93
N ARG A 251 14.69 8.19 3.81
CA ARG A 251 15.86 8.44 2.97
C ARG A 251 15.77 9.84 2.32
N PRO A 252 16.92 10.51 2.13
CA PRO A 252 16.94 11.76 1.38
C PRO A 252 16.44 11.51 -0.05
N PRO A 253 15.80 12.51 -0.68
CA PRO A 253 15.36 12.34 -2.06
C PRO A 253 16.54 12.03 -2.96
N GLU A 254 16.40 10.98 -3.78
CA GLU A 254 17.39 10.65 -4.80
C GLU A 254 17.65 11.93 -5.64
N PRO A 255 18.93 12.27 -5.92
CA PRO A 255 19.21 13.37 -6.81
C PRO A 255 18.45 13.14 -8.12
N LEU A 256 17.65 14.12 -8.55
CA LEU A 256 17.10 14.10 -9.89
C LEU A 256 18.27 13.85 -10.83
N HIS A 257 18.30 12.70 -11.51
CA HIS A 257 19.16 12.51 -12.66
C HIS A 257 18.75 13.58 -13.66
N VAL A 258 19.43 14.73 -13.62
CA VAL A 258 19.38 15.72 -14.68
C VAL A 258 19.90 14.96 -15.88
N ALA A 259 19.00 14.53 -16.75
CA ALA A 259 19.39 14.06 -18.06
C ALA A 259 20.27 15.17 -18.64
N SER A 260 21.56 14.90 -18.76
CA SER A 260 22.48 15.76 -19.46
C SER A 260 21.98 15.80 -20.89
N ALA A 261 21.19 16.82 -21.20
CA ALA A 261 20.91 17.23 -22.57
C ALA A 261 22.25 17.67 -23.16
N THR A 262 23.01 16.69 -23.64
CA THR A 262 24.13 16.88 -24.54
C THR A 262 23.54 16.85 -25.93
N SER A 263 23.27 18.04 -26.46
CA SER A 263 23.22 18.34 -27.88
C SER A 263 23.83 19.70 -28.10
#